data_AF-A0A3B0V0M9-F1
#
_entry.id   AF-A0A3B0V0M9-F1
#
_cell.length_a   1.000
_cell.length_b   1.000
_cell.length_c   1.000
_cell.angle_alpha   90.00
_cell.angle_beta   90.00
_cell.angle_gamma   90.00
#
_symmetry.space_group_name_H-M   'P 1'
#
loop_
_entity.id
_entity.type
_entity.pdbx_description
1 polymer ?
#
loop_
_entity_poly.entity_id
_entity_poly.type
_entity_poly.pdbx_seq_one_letter_code
_entity_poly.pdbx_strand_id
1 'polypeptide(L)'
;KSLKELLQIYKANLIGKKNYSNFGDKFPLLIKFIDAKQDLSIQVHPNDELSKKYHNSFGKTEMWYIIEADKKAKLILGFKDAITPKEYVHLLKEKKIMTVLNSENVKKGDAFFIEPGTVHSIGAGIVLAEIQQTSDITYRIYDFDRVDVDGNKRELHTELAIEALNFSNKIDIKRNYSTKINTFNNIVTCTYFKTNFLPVVNEKVIDYSKTDSFVIFMCVEGNATISIFDNSETVIFGETVLIPAIAEEVRITSRTGCKLLEITV
;
A
#
# COMPACT_ATOMS: atom_id res chain seq x y z
N LYS A 1 23.36 5.93 -4.54
CA LYS A 1 23.31 5.61 -3.09
C LYS A 1 21.98 4.95 -2.80
N SER A 2 21.94 3.96 -1.92
CA SER A 2 20.67 3.38 -1.46
C SER A 2 19.90 4.38 -0.59
N LEU A 3 18.58 4.21 -0.48
CA LEU A 3 17.75 5.06 0.41
C LEU A 3 18.22 4.99 1.87
N LYS A 4 18.71 3.83 2.31
CA LYS A 4 19.29 3.64 3.64
C LYS A 4 20.53 4.51 3.86
N GLU A 5 21.44 4.54 2.89
CA GLU A 5 22.63 5.41 2.94
C GLU A 5 22.25 6.89 2.96
N LEU A 6 21.28 7.29 2.13
CA LEU A 6 20.79 8.66 2.10
C LEU A 6 20.17 9.06 3.45
N LEU A 7 19.39 8.18 4.07
CA LEU A 7 18.77 8.44 5.37
C LEU A 7 19.82 8.58 6.48
N GLN A 8 20.87 7.77 6.49
CA GLN A 8 21.96 7.90 7.46
C GLN A 8 22.73 9.22 7.33
N ILE A 9 22.88 9.73 6.10
CA ILE A 9 23.59 10.97 5.82
C ILE A 9 22.71 12.20 6.14
N TYR A 10 21.49 12.24 5.63
CA TYR A 10 20.65 13.43 5.64
C TYR A 10 19.63 13.46 6.78
N LYS A 11 19.28 12.30 7.37
CA LYS A 11 18.47 12.19 8.59
C LYS A 11 17.16 12.98 8.49
N ALA A 12 16.88 13.87 9.45
CA ALA A 12 15.72 14.72 9.48
C ALA A 12 15.59 15.64 8.25
N ASN A 13 16.68 15.99 7.57
CA ASN A 13 16.58 16.78 6.33
C ASN A 13 15.99 15.95 5.17
N LEU A 14 16.12 14.63 5.22
CA LEU A 14 15.47 13.75 4.24
C LEU A 14 14.03 13.48 4.63
N ILE A 15 13.76 13.06 5.87
CA ILE A 15 12.44 12.49 6.24
C ILE A 15 11.58 13.33 7.17
N GLY A 16 12.09 14.44 7.71
CA GLY A 16 11.42 15.27 8.72
C GLY A 16 11.89 14.94 10.14
N LYS A 17 11.77 15.91 11.05
CA LYS A 17 12.24 15.79 12.44
C LYS A 17 11.41 14.76 13.21
N LYS A 18 10.09 14.83 13.12
CA LYS A 18 9.17 13.89 13.77
C LYS A 18 9.40 12.46 13.28
N ASN A 19 9.55 12.26 11.97
CA ASN A 19 9.82 10.95 11.40
C ASN A 19 11.19 10.41 11.81
N TYR A 20 12.24 11.23 11.80
CA TYR A 20 13.57 10.78 12.27
C TYR A 20 13.56 10.43 13.76
N SER A 21 12.80 11.16 14.58
CA SER A 21 12.64 10.83 16.01
C SER A 21 11.94 9.48 16.23
N ASN A 22 10.96 9.13 15.37
CA ASN A 22 10.17 7.91 15.52
C ASN A 22 10.85 6.68 14.91
N PHE A 23 11.53 6.85 13.78
CA PHE A 23 12.01 5.74 12.96
C PHE A 23 13.54 5.65 12.86
N GLY A 24 14.27 6.71 13.24
CA GLY A 24 15.72 6.79 13.13
C GLY A 24 16.19 6.51 11.70
N ASP A 25 17.06 5.51 11.54
CA ASP A 25 17.61 5.11 10.24
C ASP A 25 16.75 4.07 9.50
N LYS A 26 15.51 3.84 9.94
CA LYS A 26 14.53 3.05 9.21
C LYS A 26 13.60 3.98 8.45
N PHE A 27 13.48 3.79 7.14
CA PHE A 27 12.47 4.52 6.37
C PHE A 27 11.07 4.00 6.79
N PRO A 28 10.05 4.87 6.94
CA PRO A 28 8.79 4.47 7.56
C PRO A 28 7.84 3.70 6.64
N LEU A 29 7.96 3.87 5.32
CA LEU A 29 7.06 3.26 4.34
C LEU A 29 7.76 2.28 3.41
N LEU A 30 7.00 1.28 2.95
CA LEU A 30 7.35 0.48 1.78
C LEU A 30 6.28 0.72 0.72
N ILE A 31 6.71 1.02 -0.50
CA ILE A 31 5.83 1.23 -1.64
C ILE A 31 6.19 0.26 -2.75
N LYS A 32 5.18 -0.25 -3.46
CA LYS A 32 5.39 -1.24 -4.51
C LYS A 32 4.43 -0.97 -5.67
N PHE A 33 4.88 -1.35 -6.86
CA PHE A 33 3.97 -1.75 -7.92
C PHE A 33 3.90 -3.27 -7.92
N ILE A 34 2.69 -3.82 -7.90
CA ILE A 34 2.45 -5.26 -7.92
C ILE A 34 1.74 -5.60 -9.23
N ASP A 35 2.33 -6.50 -10.01
CA ASP A 35 1.72 -7.13 -11.18
C ASP A 35 1.37 -8.58 -10.84
N ALA A 36 0.09 -8.84 -10.58
CA ALA A 36 -0.42 -10.15 -10.23
C ALA A 36 -0.84 -10.91 -11.50
N LYS A 37 0.13 -11.57 -12.14
CA LYS A 37 -0.16 -12.48 -13.28
C LYS A 37 -1.01 -13.70 -12.88
N GLN A 38 -0.90 -14.12 -11.62
CA GLN A 38 -1.67 -15.21 -11.03
C GLN A 38 -2.19 -14.77 -9.65
N ASP A 39 -3.18 -15.49 -9.13
CA ASP A 39 -3.70 -15.23 -7.78
C ASP A 39 -2.57 -15.27 -6.75
N LEU A 40 -2.43 -14.21 -5.97
CA LEU A 40 -1.50 -14.17 -4.85
C LEU A 40 -2.11 -14.90 -3.65
N SER A 41 -1.26 -15.36 -2.75
CA SER A 41 -1.73 -16.12 -1.58
C SER A 41 -2.76 -15.35 -0.78
N ILE A 42 -3.69 -16.08 -0.18
CA ILE A 42 -4.62 -15.50 0.78
C ILE A 42 -3.90 -15.33 2.09
N GLN A 43 -3.98 -14.13 2.64
CA GLN A 43 -3.15 -13.72 3.74
C GLN A 43 -3.88 -12.75 4.67
N VAL A 44 -3.27 -12.55 5.82
CA VAL A 44 -3.65 -11.52 6.80
C VAL A 44 -2.37 -10.90 7.37
N HIS A 45 -2.47 -9.63 7.72
CA HIS A 45 -1.37 -8.87 8.31
C HIS A 45 -1.61 -8.60 9.79
N PRO A 46 -0.62 -8.83 10.67
CA PRO A 46 -0.71 -8.44 12.07
C PRO A 46 -0.64 -6.92 12.26
N ASN A 47 -1.24 -6.45 13.35
CA ASN A 47 -1.07 -5.08 13.83
C ASN A 47 0.32 -4.88 14.48
N ASP A 48 0.60 -3.65 14.93
CA ASP A 48 1.89 -3.32 15.57
C ASP A 48 2.13 -4.16 16.84
N GLU A 49 1.12 -4.42 17.66
CA GLU A 49 1.25 -5.20 18.90
C GLU A 49 1.67 -6.64 18.62
N LEU A 50 0.94 -7.35 17.75
CA LEU A 50 1.26 -8.73 17.38
C LEU A 50 2.58 -8.82 16.63
N SER A 51 2.88 -7.86 15.75
CA SER A 51 4.15 -7.82 15.03
C SER A 51 5.33 -7.59 15.96
N LYS A 52 5.16 -6.75 16.98
CA LYS A 52 6.18 -6.52 18.00
C LYS A 52 6.39 -7.77 18.85
N LYS A 53 5.30 -8.42 19.28
CA LYS A 53 5.31 -9.63 20.12
C LYS A 53 6.03 -10.80 19.44
N TYR A 54 5.70 -11.09 18.18
CA TYR A 54 6.18 -12.30 17.50
C TYR A 54 7.40 -12.08 16.60
N HIS A 55 7.60 -10.87 16.08
CA HIS A 55 8.63 -10.60 15.04
C HIS A 55 9.55 -9.43 15.38
N ASN A 56 9.31 -8.73 16.50
CA ASN A 56 9.99 -7.48 16.83
C ASN A 56 9.95 -6.45 15.67
N SER A 57 8.82 -6.43 14.94
CA SER A 57 8.61 -5.63 13.72
C SER A 57 7.42 -4.67 13.86
N PHE A 58 7.28 -3.76 12.91
CA PHE A 58 6.04 -3.00 12.71
C PHE A 58 4.92 -3.89 12.18
N GLY A 59 3.69 -3.50 12.46
CA GLY A 59 2.50 -3.98 11.79
C GLY A 59 2.49 -3.61 10.31
N LYS A 60 1.47 -4.08 9.61
CA LYS A 60 1.36 -3.89 8.17
C LYS A 60 -0.04 -3.46 7.79
N THR A 61 -0.27 -2.16 7.94
CA THR A 61 -1.40 -1.43 7.35
C THR A 61 -1.06 -1.03 5.93
N GLU A 62 -2.00 -1.19 5.01
CA GLU A 62 -1.77 -0.99 3.58
C GLU A 62 -2.88 -0.16 2.93
N MET A 63 -2.56 0.38 1.76
CA MET A 63 -3.50 0.99 0.84
C MET A 63 -3.13 0.52 -0.56
N TRP A 64 -4.15 0.16 -1.34
CA TRP A 64 -4.02 -0.24 -2.74
C TRP A 64 -4.74 0.75 -3.66
N TYR A 65 -4.09 1.08 -4.76
CA TYR A 65 -4.68 1.80 -5.88
C TYR A 65 -4.58 0.95 -7.15
N ILE A 66 -5.72 0.65 -7.77
CA ILE A 66 -5.78 -0.19 -8.98
C ILE A 66 -5.34 0.64 -10.18
N ILE A 67 -4.20 0.27 -10.75
CA ILE A 67 -3.64 0.90 -11.96
C ILE A 67 -4.28 0.30 -13.20
N GLU A 68 -4.40 -1.03 -13.21
CA GLU A 68 -4.99 -1.80 -14.30
C GLU A 68 -5.65 -3.06 -13.73
N ALA A 69 -6.74 -3.48 -14.38
CA ALA A 69 -7.47 -4.68 -14.01
C ALA A 69 -8.14 -5.29 -15.25
N ASP A 70 -7.93 -6.59 -15.45
CA ASP A 70 -8.67 -7.37 -16.44
C ASP A 70 -10.17 -7.41 -16.11
N LYS A 71 -11.01 -7.64 -17.13
CA LYS A 71 -12.47 -7.63 -17.00
C LYS A 71 -13.04 -8.54 -15.90
N LYS A 72 -12.33 -9.62 -15.56
CA LYS A 72 -12.73 -10.61 -14.53
C LYS A 72 -11.84 -10.58 -13.29
N ALA A 73 -10.92 -9.63 -13.21
CA ALA A 73 -10.01 -9.50 -12.09
C ALA A 73 -10.78 -9.15 -10.80
N LYS A 74 -10.38 -9.80 -9.70
CA LYS A 74 -11.03 -9.66 -8.41
C LYS A 74 -10.00 -9.52 -7.29
N LEU A 75 -10.38 -8.77 -6.26
CA LEU A 75 -9.73 -8.85 -4.97
C LEU A 75 -10.53 -9.75 -4.05
N ILE A 76 -9.84 -10.41 -3.13
CA ILE A 76 -10.46 -10.96 -1.92
C ILE A 76 -10.26 -9.93 -0.82
N LEU A 77 -11.35 -9.50 -0.18
CA LEU A 77 -11.36 -8.43 0.80
C LEU A 77 -12.35 -8.73 1.94
N GLY A 78 -11.84 -9.32 3.02
CA GLY A 78 -12.61 -9.69 4.19
C GLY A 78 -13.43 -10.98 4.04
N PHE A 79 -14.19 -11.30 5.09
CA PHE A 79 -15.17 -12.38 5.08
C PHE A 79 -16.52 -11.88 4.56
N LYS A 80 -17.23 -12.73 3.81
CA LYS A 80 -18.59 -12.41 3.31
C LYS A 80 -19.61 -12.39 4.46
N ASP A 81 -19.45 -13.33 5.39
CA ASP A 81 -20.26 -13.52 6.59
C ASP A 81 -19.31 -13.56 7.79
N ALA A 82 -19.76 -13.09 8.95
CA ALA A 82 -18.96 -13.21 10.15
C ALA A 82 -18.79 -14.71 10.48
N ILE A 83 -17.58 -15.10 10.84
CA ILE A 83 -17.28 -16.48 11.24
C ILE A 83 -16.62 -16.50 12.62
N THR A 84 -16.48 -17.67 13.21
CA THR A 84 -15.72 -17.88 14.44
C THR A 84 -14.33 -18.45 14.14
N PRO A 85 -13.35 -18.30 15.05
CA PRO A 85 -12.06 -18.98 14.93
C PRO A 85 -12.18 -20.51 14.74
N LYS A 86 -13.18 -21.14 15.38
CA LYS A 86 -13.43 -22.58 15.26
C LYS A 86 -13.89 -22.95 13.84
N GLU A 87 -14.82 -22.19 13.28
CA GLU A 87 -15.27 -22.37 11.89
C GLU A 87 -14.14 -22.13 10.90
N TYR A 88 -13.32 -21.10 11.11
CA TYR A 88 -12.14 -20.83 10.30
C TYR A 88 -11.18 -22.04 10.25
N VAL A 89 -10.83 -22.60 11.42
CA VAL A 89 -9.97 -23.79 11.51
C VAL A 89 -10.60 -24.98 10.80
N HIS A 90 -11.91 -25.18 10.95
CA HIS A 90 -12.63 -26.25 10.28
C HIS A 90 -12.61 -26.09 8.75
N LEU A 91 -12.89 -24.88 8.25
CA LEU A 91 -12.88 -24.57 6.82
C LEU A 91 -11.50 -24.71 6.18
N LEU A 92 -10.42 -24.39 6.90
CA LEU A 92 -9.06 -24.65 6.44
C LEU A 92 -8.77 -26.14 6.28
N LYS A 93 -9.12 -26.96 7.28
CA LYS A 93 -8.94 -28.43 7.24
C LYS A 93 -9.71 -29.06 6.07
N GLU A 94 -10.91 -28.55 5.80
CA GLU A 94 -11.78 -28.98 4.71
C GLU A 94 -11.40 -28.38 3.34
N LYS A 95 -10.38 -27.49 3.27
CA LYS A 95 -10.03 -26.72 2.07
C LYS A 95 -11.19 -25.91 1.48
N LYS A 96 -12.10 -25.44 2.33
CA LYS A 96 -13.32 -24.68 1.96
C LYS A 96 -13.23 -23.20 2.35
N ILE A 97 -12.07 -22.70 2.77
CA ILE A 97 -11.93 -21.29 3.22
C ILE A 97 -12.43 -20.27 2.18
N MET A 98 -12.20 -20.53 0.89
CA MET A 98 -12.69 -19.69 -0.21
C MET A 98 -14.20 -19.45 -0.17
N THR A 99 -14.97 -20.39 0.36
CA THR A 99 -16.44 -20.30 0.38
C THR A 99 -16.96 -19.20 1.29
N VAL A 100 -16.16 -18.68 2.23
CA VAL A 100 -16.56 -17.64 3.18
C VAL A 100 -15.85 -16.30 2.94
N LEU A 101 -15.03 -16.19 1.89
CA LEU A 101 -14.30 -14.97 1.58
C LEU A 101 -15.11 -14.07 0.65
N ASN A 102 -15.07 -12.77 0.89
CA ASN A 102 -15.71 -11.78 0.06
C ASN A 102 -14.83 -11.48 -1.16
N SER A 103 -15.39 -11.62 -2.36
CA SER A 103 -14.71 -11.33 -3.63
C SER A 103 -15.31 -10.11 -4.29
N GLU A 104 -14.48 -9.13 -4.61
CA GLU A 104 -14.91 -7.87 -5.22
C GLU A 104 -14.28 -7.69 -6.61
N ASN A 105 -15.09 -7.38 -7.63
CA ASN A 105 -14.56 -6.99 -8.94
C ASN A 105 -13.99 -5.57 -8.85
N VAL A 106 -12.86 -5.35 -9.51
CA VAL A 106 -12.18 -4.05 -9.48
C VAL A 106 -12.00 -3.47 -10.86
N LYS A 107 -11.74 -2.17 -10.92
CA LYS A 107 -11.41 -1.45 -12.14
C LYS A 107 -10.33 -0.41 -11.87
N LYS A 108 -9.68 0.05 -12.94
CA LYS A 108 -8.71 1.15 -12.88
C LYS A 108 -9.26 2.35 -12.10
N GLY A 109 -8.47 2.84 -11.16
CA GLY A 109 -8.81 3.96 -10.27
C GLY A 109 -9.56 3.57 -9.00
N ASP A 110 -10.00 2.32 -8.82
CA ASP A 110 -10.51 1.91 -7.52
C ASP A 110 -9.38 1.96 -6.47
N ALA A 111 -9.72 2.31 -5.24
CA ALA A 111 -8.78 2.36 -4.13
C ALA A 111 -9.33 1.67 -2.89
N PHE A 112 -8.44 1.03 -2.13
CA PHE A 112 -8.79 0.17 -1.00
C PHE A 112 -7.82 0.43 0.15
N PHE A 113 -8.33 0.48 1.37
CA PHE A 113 -7.54 0.57 2.60
C PHE A 113 -7.64 -0.75 3.35
N ILE A 114 -6.49 -1.38 3.58
CA ILE A 114 -6.40 -2.70 4.19
C ILE A 114 -5.88 -2.53 5.62
N GLU A 115 -6.80 -2.64 6.58
CA GLU A 115 -6.44 -2.64 7.99
C GLU A 115 -5.78 -3.97 8.38
N PRO A 116 -4.85 -3.96 9.36
CA PRO A 116 -4.37 -5.19 9.96
C PRO A 116 -5.54 -6.06 10.44
N GLY A 117 -5.43 -7.36 10.19
CA GLY A 117 -6.47 -8.34 10.49
C GLY A 117 -7.50 -8.56 9.38
N THR A 118 -7.55 -7.71 8.34
CA THR A 118 -8.36 -8.00 7.15
C THR A 118 -7.75 -9.15 6.36
N VAL A 119 -8.49 -10.25 6.18
CA VAL A 119 -8.11 -11.31 5.23
C VAL A 119 -8.20 -10.77 3.80
N HIS A 120 -7.16 -10.94 3.00
CA HIS A 120 -7.14 -10.42 1.64
C HIS A 120 -6.26 -11.24 0.69
N SER A 121 -6.46 -11.00 -0.61
CA SER A 121 -5.61 -11.51 -1.70
C SER A 121 -5.82 -10.65 -2.95
N ILE A 122 -4.76 -10.55 -3.75
CA ILE A 122 -4.79 -9.92 -5.07
C ILE A 122 -4.97 -11.02 -6.11
N GLY A 123 -6.08 -11.00 -6.83
CA GLY A 123 -6.36 -11.96 -7.90
C GLY A 123 -5.58 -11.68 -9.17
N ALA A 124 -5.53 -12.68 -10.06
CA ALA A 124 -4.86 -12.60 -11.34
C ALA A 124 -5.41 -11.45 -12.23
N GLY A 125 -4.51 -10.85 -13.02
CA GLY A 125 -4.84 -9.78 -13.97
C GLY A 125 -4.98 -8.39 -13.33
N ILE A 126 -4.37 -8.17 -12.15
CA ILE A 126 -4.36 -6.88 -11.45
C ILE A 126 -2.96 -6.30 -11.43
N VAL A 127 -2.84 -5.04 -11.84
CA VAL A 127 -1.68 -4.19 -11.56
C VAL A 127 -2.10 -3.10 -10.58
N LEU A 128 -1.40 -2.99 -9.45
CA LEU A 128 -1.72 -2.00 -8.42
C LEU A 128 -0.49 -1.32 -7.84
N ALA A 129 -0.68 -0.10 -7.31
CA ALA A 129 0.26 0.53 -6.39
C ALA A 129 -0.14 0.17 -4.96
N GLU A 130 0.82 -0.32 -4.17
CA GLU A 130 0.69 -0.61 -2.76
C GLU A 130 1.52 0.38 -1.95
N ILE A 131 0.90 0.99 -0.93
CA ILE A 131 1.55 1.82 0.07
C ILE A 131 1.31 1.18 1.42
N GLN A 132 2.39 0.89 2.16
CA GLN A 132 2.31 0.18 3.43
C GLN A 132 3.32 0.69 4.44
N GLN A 133 3.09 0.37 5.72
CA GLN A 133 4.14 0.44 6.75
C GLN A 133 5.36 -0.40 6.31
N THR A 134 6.57 -0.04 6.77
CA THR A 134 7.79 -0.83 6.51
C THR A 134 7.79 -2.13 7.32
N SER A 135 7.06 -3.12 6.81
CA SER A 135 6.92 -4.44 7.39
C SER A 135 6.74 -5.48 6.26
N ASP A 136 7.37 -6.63 6.42
CA ASP A 136 7.22 -7.77 5.51
C ASP A 136 6.43 -8.92 6.16
N ILE A 137 5.83 -8.68 7.33
CA ILE A 137 5.15 -9.72 8.10
C ILE A 137 3.80 -10.07 7.45
N THR A 138 3.69 -11.31 7.02
CA THR A 138 2.53 -11.83 6.30
C THR A 138 2.17 -13.21 6.82
N TYR A 139 0.94 -13.39 7.31
CA TYR A 139 0.44 -14.69 7.69
C TYR A 139 -0.38 -15.28 6.55
N ARG A 140 0.23 -16.23 5.85
CA ARG A 140 -0.40 -16.94 4.75
C ARG A 140 -1.39 -17.97 5.27
N ILE A 141 -2.64 -17.91 4.79
CA ILE A 141 -3.72 -18.82 5.20
C ILE A 141 -4.03 -19.87 4.15
N TYR A 142 -3.87 -19.55 2.87
CA TYR A 142 -4.08 -20.49 1.77
C TYR A 142 -3.32 -20.05 0.52
N ASP A 143 -2.82 -21.03 -0.24
CA ASP A 143 -1.96 -20.77 -1.40
C ASP A 143 -2.31 -21.57 -2.66
N PHE A 144 -3.56 -21.99 -2.77
CA PHE A 144 -4.05 -22.75 -3.94
C PHE A 144 -3.29 -24.06 -4.19
N ASP A 145 -2.74 -24.66 -3.12
CA ASP A 145 -1.95 -25.89 -3.17
C ASP A 145 -0.76 -25.85 -4.15
N ARG A 146 -0.27 -24.65 -4.50
CA ARG A 146 0.89 -24.46 -5.37
C ARG A 146 2.15 -25.05 -4.74
N VAL A 147 3.03 -25.53 -5.62
CA VAL A 147 4.34 -26.05 -5.26
C VAL A 147 5.43 -25.28 -5.99
N ASP A 148 6.60 -25.17 -5.36
CA ASP A 148 7.80 -24.65 -6.02
C ASP A 148 8.40 -25.68 -7.01
N VAL A 149 9.56 -25.32 -7.57
CA VAL A 149 10.28 -26.16 -8.56
C VAL A 149 10.73 -27.51 -7.97
N ASP A 150 10.85 -27.60 -6.65
CA ASP A 150 11.27 -28.79 -5.92
C ASP A 150 10.07 -29.59 -5.39
N GLY A 151 8.84 -29.15 -5.67
CA GLY A 151 7.61 -29.81 -5.24
C GLY A 151 7.16 -29.44 -3.81
N ASN A 152 7.80 -28.48 -3.15
CA ASN A 152 7.44 -28.07 -1.80
C ASN A 152 6.31 -27.04 -1.82
N LYS A 153 5.35 -27.20 -0.89
CA LYS A 153 4.32 -26.19 -0.66
C LYS A 153 4.88 -25.05 0.19
N ARG A 154 4.40 -23.83 -0.07
CA ARG A 154 4.73 -22.68 0.78
C ARG A 154 4.14 -22.84 2.18
N GLU A 155 4.87 -22.28 3.15
CA GLU A 155 4.46 -22.27 4.54
C GLU A 155 3.15 -21.50 4.75
N LEU A 156 2.29 -22.10 5.58
CA LEU A 156 1.04 -21.51 6.07
C LEU A 156 1.19 -21.19 7.56
N HIS A 157 0.65 -20.05 7.99
CA HIS A 157 0.83 -19.50 9.34
C HIS A 157 -0.50 -19.52 10.09
N THR A 158 -1.16 -20.68 10.14
CA THR A 158 -2.56 -20.80 10.56
C THR A 158 -2.82 -20.33 11.99
N GLU A 159 -1.94 -20.64 12.93
CA GLU A 159 -2.08 -20.23 14.34
C GLU A 159 -1.92 -18.72 14.52
N LEU A 160 -0.86 -18.14 13.94
CA LEU A 160 -0.62 -16.69 13.97
C LEU A 160 -1.73 -15.91 13.23
N ALA A 161 -2.26 -16.48 12.15
CA ALA A 161 -3.37 -15.88 11.41
C ALA A 161 -4.63 -15.77 12.29
N ILE A 162 -4.93 -16.77 13.13
CA ILE A 162 -6.11 -16.73 14.01
C ILE A 162 -6.03 -15.54 14.98
N GLU A 163 -4.86 -15.26 15.55
CA GLU A 163 -4.68 -14.11 16.44
C GLU A 163 -4.78 -12.77 15.71
N ALA A 164 -4.39 -12.71 14.43
CA ALA A 164 -4.44 -11.49 13.64
C ALA A 164 -5.83 -11.19 13.04
N LEU A 165 -6.60 -12.22 12.67
CA LEU A 165 -7.81 -12.08 11.88
C LEU A 165 -8.92 -11.30 12.61
N ASN A 166 -9.46 -10.30 11.90
CA ASN A 166 -10.77 -9.75 12.21
C ASN A 166 -11.83 -10.65 11.55
N PHE A 167 -12.53 -11.44 12.37
CA PHE A 167 -13.55 -12.39 11.91
C PHE A 167 -14.94 -11.77 11.65
N SER A 168 -15.09 -10.46 11.79
CA SER A 168 -16.33 -9.78 11.42
C SER A 168 -16.47 -9.62 9.90
N ASN A 169 -17.71 -9.40 9.42
CA ASN A 169 -18.01 -9.08 8.02
C ASN A 169 -18.24 -7.58 7.76
N LYS A 170 -17.97 -6.72 8.75
CA LYS A 170 -18.18 -5.28 8.64
C LYS A 170 -16.82 -4.59 8.54
N ILE A 171 -16.26 -4.56 7.33
CA ILE A 171 -15.00 -3.88 7.07
C ILE A 171 -15.24 -2.80 6.02
N ASP A 172 -14.91 -1.56 6.37
CA ASP A 172 -14.97 -0.42 5.46
C ASP A 172 -13.64 -0.29 4.71
N ILE A 173 -13.54 -0.96 3.57
CA ILE A 173 -12.29 -1.14 2.82
C ILE A 173 -12.19 -0.18 1.63
N LYS A 174 -13.26 -0.07 0.82
CA LYS A 174 -13.24 0.71 -0.41
C LYS A 174 -13.23 2.21 -0.11
N ARG A 175 -12.42 2.96 -0.86
CA ARG A 175 -12.27 4.40 -0.68
C ARG A 175 -12.84 5.15 -1.88
N ASN A 176 -13.81 6.02 -1.59
CA ASN A 176 -14.35 6.96 -2.57
C ASN A 176 -13.61 8.29 -2.41
N TYR A 177 -13.23 8.90 -3.53
CA TYR A 177 -12.49 10.16 -3.55
C TYR A 177 -12.84 10.95 -4.82
N SER A 178 -12.65 12.26 -4.80
CA SER A 178 -12.87 13.11 -5.97
C SER A 178 -11.71 13.02 -6.96
N THR A 179 -11.87 13.56 -8.17
CA THR A 179 -10.81 13.59 -9.19
C THR A 179 -10.60 15.00 -9.74
N LYS A 180 -10.76 16.00 -8.87
CA LYS A 180 -10.60 17.42 -9.24
C LYS A 180 -9.15 17.67 -9.66
N ILE A 181 -8.98 18.27 -10.85
CA ILE A 181 -7.68 18.60 -11.43
C ILE A 181 -6.97 19.64 -10.56
N ASN A 182 -5.63 19.54 -10.48
CA ASN A 182 -4.73 20.43 -9.73
C ASN A 182 -5.10 20.59 -8.24
N THR A 183 -5.83 19.60 -7.70
CA THR A 183 -6.35 19.57 -6.34
C THR A 183 -5.97 18.25 -5.69
N PHE A 184 -5.61 18.27 -4.41
CA PHE A 184 -5.44 17.05 -3.64
C PHE A 184 -6.81 16.43 -3.36
N ASN A 185 -7.02 15.22 -3.86
CA ASN A 185 -8.23 14.45 -3.57
C ASN A 185 -7.85 13.36 -2.57
N ASN A 186 -8.24 13.52 -1.31
CA ASN A 186 -7.85 12.57 -0.27
C ASN A 186 -8.46 11.19 -0.53
N ILE A 187 -7.61 10.15 -0.53
CA ILE A 187 -8.04 8.75 -0.63
C ILE A 187 -8.07 8.13 0.77
N VAL A 188 -6.98 8.29 1.51
CA VAL A 188 -6.81 7.77 2.87
C VAL A 188 -6.06 8.79 3.71
N THR A 189 -6.47 8.93 4.96
CA THR A 189 -5.67 9.51 6.04
C THR A 189 -5.72 8.52 7.21
N CYS A 190 -4.59 7.93 7.57
CA CYS A 190 -4.49 7.03 8.72
C CYS A 190 -3.32 7.44 9.62
N THR A 191 -3.12 6.71 10.70
CA THR A 191 -2.04 6.97 11.68
C THR A 191 -0.64 6.91 11.08
N TYR A 192 -0.45 6.15 10.00
CA TYR A 192 0.87 5.83 9.45
C TYR A 192 1.23 6.60 8.20
N PHE A 193 0.23 6.99 7.41
CA PHE A 193 0.42 7.76 6.18
C PHE A 193 -0.88 8.42 5.73
N LYS A 194 -0.73 9.42 4.87
CA LYS A 194 -1.80 10.04 4.11
C LYS A 194 -1.51 9.83 2.63
N THR A 195 -2.55 9.49 1.86
CA THR A 195 -2.45 9.39 0.40
C THR A 195 -3.52 10.22 -0.28
N ASN A 196 -3.09 11.07 -1.20
CA ASN A 196 -3.94 11.88 -2.05
C ASN A 196 -3.80 11.47 -3.51
N PHE A 197 -4.89 11.46 -4.25
CA PHE A 197 -4.89 11.41 -5.70
C PHE A 197 -4.79 12.83 -6.27
N LEU A 198 -3.79 13.07 -7.12
CA LEU A 198 -3.49 14.39 -7.70
C LEU A 198 -3.38 14.28 -9.23
N PRO A 199 -4.47 14.55 -9.97
CA PRO A 199 -4.40 14.84 -11.38
C PRO A 199 -3.76 16.21 -11.60
N VAL A 200 -2.70 16.30 -12.39
CA VAL A 200 -2.06 17.57 -12.75
C VAL A 200 -2.21 17.85 -14.23
N VAL A 201 -2.63 19.07 -14.56
CA VAL A 201 -2.67 19.60 -15.93
C VAL A 201 -1.98 20.95 -15.95
N ASN A 202 -1.11 21.16 -16.93
CA ASN A 202 -0.22 22.30 -17.10
C ASN A 202 0.77 22.46 -15.95
N GLU A 203 0.32 23.00 -14.83
CA GLU A 203 1.16 23.31 -13.67
C GLU A 203 0.39 23.21 -12.36
N LYS A 204 1.08 22.73 -11.32
CA LYS A 204 0.68 22.82 -9.92
C LYS A 204 1.91 23.19 -9.08
N VAL A 205 1.81 24.28 -8.33
CA VAL A 205 2.77 24.62 -7.26
C VAL A 205 2.17 24.21 -5.92
N ILE A 206 2.99 23.60 -5.07
CA ILE A 206 2.60 23.06 -3.77
C ILE A 206 3.54 23.63 -2.71
N ASP A 207 2.95 24.17 -1.66
CA ASP A 207 3.65 24.64 -0.47
C ASP A 207 3.63 23.55 0.62
N TYR A 208 4.83 23.05 0.93
CA TYR A 208 5.15 22.09 1.99
C TYR A 208 5.95 22.75 3.14
N SER A 209 6.05 24.07 3.21
CA SER A 209 6.77 24.80 4.29
C SER A 209 6.31 24.45 5.72
N LYS A 210 5.07 23.94 5.85
CA LYS A 210 4.49 23.51 7.13
C LYS A 210 4.45 21.98 7.31
N THR A 211 5.04 21.23 6.39
CA THR A 211 5.06 19.76 6.40
C THR A 211 6.40 19.25 6.91
N ASP A 212 6.42 18.70 8.12
CA ASP A 212 7.61 18.05 8.71
C ASP A 212 7.75 16.59 8.25
N SER A 213 7.74 16.36 6.93
CA SER A 213 7.83 15.03 6.32
C SER A 213 8.43 15.12 4.91
N PHE A 214 9.03 14.02 4.46
CA PHE A 214 9.22 13.78 3.04
C PHE A 214 7.88 13.63 2.31
N VAL A 215 7.90 13.78 0.99
CA VAL A 215 6.74 13.56 0.12
C VAL A 215 7.14 12.54 -0.95
N ILE A 216 6.27 11.58 -1.23
CA ILE A 216 6.46 10.66 -2.36
C ILE A 216 5.40 10.97 -3.41
N PHE A 217 5.82 11.02 -4.68
CA PHE A 217 4.91 11.01 -5.82
C PHE A 217 5.09 9.74 -6.63
N MET A 218 4.07 8.88 -6.68
CA MET A 218 4.01 7.74 -7.59
C MET A 218 3.23 8.14 -8.84
N CYS A 219 3.81 7.98 -10.04
CA CYS A 219 3.13 8.31 -11.28
C CYS A 219 2.30 7.11 -11.78
N VAL A 220 0.98 7.26 -11.72
CA VAL A 220 0.02 6.20 -12.09
C VAL A 220 -0.63 6.45 -13.45
N GLU A 221 -0.37 7.60 -14.09
CA GLU A 221 -0.70 7.85 -15.49
C GLU A 221 0.06 9.07 -16.02
N GLY A 222 0.46 9.04 -17.30
CA GLY A 222 1.08 10.16 -17.98
C GLY A 222 2.54 10.38 -17.57
N ASN A 223 2.96 11.64 -17.54
CA ASN A 223 4.29 12.06 -17.11
C ASN A 223 4.25 13.48 -16.55
N ALA A 224 5.19 13.80 -15.66
CA ALA A 224 5.37 15.14 -15.14
C ALA A 224 6.83 15.46 -14.90
N THR A 225 7.20 16.73 -15.01
CA THR A 225 8.46 17.24 -14.49
C THR A 225 8.21 17.83 -13.10
N ILE A 226 8.90 17.30 -12.10
CA ILE A 226 8.82 17.72 -10.71
C ILE A 226 10.10 18.48 -10.37
N SER A 227 9.96 19.72 -9.91
CA SER A 227 11.06 20.63 -9.62
C SER A 227 11.05 21.08 -8.17
N ILE A 228 12.23 21.13 -7.56
CA ILE A 228 12.49 21.64 -6.21
C ILE A 228 13.80 22.43 -6.23
N PHE A 229 13.86 23.57 -5.55
CA PHE A 229 15.02 24.48 -5.62
C PHE A 229 15.40 24.76 -7.10
N ASP A 230 16.67 24.52 -7.47
CA ASP A 230 17.20 24.62 -8.85
C ASP A 230 17.28 23.26 -9.58
N ASN A 231 16.69 22.19 -9.02
CA ASN A 231 16.73 20.84 -9.58
C ASN A 231 15.36 20.42 -10.11
N SER A 232 15.37 19.55 -11.11
CA SER A 232 14.14 18.97 -11.66
C SER A 232 14.37 17.55 -12.16
N GLU A 233 13.38 16.69 -11.97
CA GLU A 233 13.35 15.32 -12.50
C GLU A 233 12.05 15.09 -13.26
N THR A 234 12.10 14.27 -14.31
CA THR A 234 10.89 13.81 -15.00
C THR A 234 10.50 12.46 -14.44
N VAL A 235 9.24 12.33 -14.04
CA VAL A 235 8.63 11.06 -13.62
C VAL A 235 7.62 10.64 -14.69
N ILE A 236 7.78 9.44 -15.23
CA ILE A 236 6.82 8.83 -16.16
C ILE A 236 5.97 7.76 -15.46
N PHE A 237 4.91 7.31 -16.11
CA PHE A 237 4.08 6.20 -15.62
C PHE A 237 4.91 5.00 -15.14
N GLY A 238 4.63 4.54 -13.92
CA GLY A 238 5.34 3.43 -13.27
C GLY A 238 6.59 3.85 -12.49
N GLU A 239 6.97 5.12 -12.54
CA GLU A 239 8.08 5.66 -11.74
C GLU A 239 7.59 6.35 -10.48
N THR A 240 8.52 6.58 -9.55
CA THR A 240 8.28 7.25 -8.28
C THR A 240 9.41 8.21 -7.97
N VAL A 241 9.09 9.39 -7.44
CA VAL A 241 10.07 10.33 -6.92
C VAL A 241 9.84 10.57 -5.43
N LEU A 242 10.95 10.66 -4.68
CA LEU A 242 10.99 11.04 -3.27
C LEU A 242 11.48 12.49 -3.16
N ILE A 243 10.67 13.34 -2.55
CA ILE A 243 10.99 14.72 -2.25
C ILE A 243 11.45 14.80 -0.78
N PRO A 244 12.66 15.33 -0.51
CA PRO A 244 13.18 15.42 0.84
C PRO A 244 12.41 16.47 1.66
N ALA A 245 12.33 16.28 2.97
CA ALA A 245 11.60 17.15 3.90
C ALA A 245 12.07 18.61 3.94
N ILE A 246 13.29 18.90 3.47
CA ILE A 246 13.78 20.29 3.32
C ILE A 246 13.13 21.05 2.15
N ALA A 247 12.47 20.37 1.22
CA ALA A 247 11.87 21.02 0.06
C ALA A 247 10.50 21.61 0.43
N GLU A 248 10.48 22.91 0.68
CA GLU A 248 9.29 23.65 1.10
C GLU A 248 8.36 24.00 -0.08
N GLU A 249 8.88 24.09 -1.31
CA GLU A 249 8.07 24.28 -2.51
C GLU A 249 8.36 23.16 -3.52
N VAL A 250 7.28 22.59 -4.07
CA VAL A 250 7.35 21.63 -5.17
C VAL A 250 6.52 22.16 -6.33
N ARG A 251 7.15 22.25 -7.50
CA ARG A 251 6.48 22.59 -8.76
C ARG A 251 6.34 21.35 -9.62
N ILE A 252 5.11 21.03 -10.02
CA ILE A 252 4.79 19.91 -10.90
C ILE A 252 4.27 20.49 -12.21
N THR A 253 4.87 20.11 -13.34
CA THR A 253 4.41 20.52 -14.66
C THR A 253 4.10 19.29 -15.51
N SER A 254 2.98 19.33 -16.24
CA SER A 254 2.60 18.25 -17.16
C SER A 254 1.80 18.81 -18.34
N ARG A 255 2.40 18.77 -19.54
CA ARG A 255 1.77 19.30 -20.77
C ARG A 255 0.62 18.44 -21.27
N THR A 256 0.74 17.12 -21.14
CA THR A 256 -0.26 16.14 -21.59
C THR A 256 -1.22 15.71 -20.49
N GLY A 257 -1.00 16.21 -19.27
CA GLY A 257 -1.68 15.75 -18.06
C GLY A 257 -1.04 14.49 -17.47
N CYS A 258 -1.09 14.37 -16.15
CA CYS A 258 -0.67 13.19 -15.41
C CYS A 258 -1.56 12.92 -14.21
N LYS A 259 -1.45 11.72 -13.64
CA LYS A 259 -2.08 11.36 -12.37
C LYS A 259 -1.00 10.84 -11.42
N LEU A 260 -0.91 11.46 -10.25
CA LEU A 260 0.04 11.11 -9.22
C LEU A 260 -0.71 10.63 -7.97
N LEU A 261 -0.12 9.67 -7.25
CA LEU A 261 -0.41 9.45 -5.84
C LEU A 261 0.62 10.23 -5.04
N GLU A 262 0.15 11.17 -4.22
CA GLU A 262 0.98 11.90 -3.26
C GLU A 262 0.87 11.23 -1.90
N ILE A 263 2.01 10.93 -1.28
CA ILE A 263 2.10 10.24 0.01
C ILE A 263 2.96 11.03 1.00
N THR A 264 2.43 11.20 2.22
CA THR A 264 3.09 11.85 3.37
C THR A 264 2.91 11.04 4.64
N VAL A 265 3.76 11.28 5.66
CA VAL A 265 3.77 10.59 6.97
C VAL A 265 3.67 11.59 8.12
#